data_AF-A0A2J7QBK3-F1
#
_entry.id   AF-A0A2J7QBK3-F1
#
_cell.length_a   1.000
_cell.length_b   1.000
_cell.length_c   1.000
_cell.angle_alpha   90.00
_cell.angle_beta   90.00
_cell.angle_gamma   90.00
#
_symmetry.space_group_name_H-M   'P 1'
#
loop_
_entity.id
_entity.type
_entity.pdbx_description
1 polymer ?
#
loop_
_entity_poly.entity_id
_entity_poly.type
_entity_poly.pdbx_seq_one_letter_code
_entity_poly.pdbx_strand_id
1 'polypeptide(L)'
;MGLERLVSVIQEKRSNYDTDLFMPLFAAIQKGTGVPPYKGHVGEDDVDGVDMAYRVLADHARTLTIALSDGGHPDNTGRGYVLRRILRRAVRYATEKLNAKPGFFATLVNTVVEILGDTFPEVKKDPQSVIDLINEEETQFLKTLTRGHNLLNRTIMKLGNSKTLPGDVAWRLYDTYGFPVDLTQLMSEEKGLTVDMDAYEEAKKQAQILSQGRGGWYDDKIILDIHAITELRDQNVPLTDDSPKYNYHAKSEDKDAEYEFDGCIAKVLRLRHSKKFVDHVTSGQECGVLLDKTSFYAEQGGQIYDEGFLVKVGDENVEFSVKNVQIRGGYILHIGTVEGILCEGDEVSLHLDTSRRRLVMNNHTGTHVLNFALRTVLGTEADQKGSLVAPDRLRFDFTNKGAMSVEQVKATEVHSNAVIDKNEPVYAKEASLAVAKAIQGLRAVFEETYPDPVRVVSIGIPVEKLEEDPYGPAGNNTSVEFCGGTHLHRAGHVGKFVIASEEAIAKGIRRIVALTGPEASKALDGALKQVKALSAETSAMFFSVDSEAKKIVCLSAVP
;
A
#
# COMPACT_ATOMS: atom_id res chain seq x y z
N MET A 1 -28.35 31.23 -14.33
CA MET A 1 -28.25 30.63 -15.68
C MET A 1 -26.89 29.97 -15.81
N GLY A 2 -26.79 28.77 -16.40
CA GLY A 2 -25.50 28.10 -16.58
C GLY A 2 -24.77 28.58 -17.83
N LEU A 3 -23.49 28.93 -17.71
CA LEU A 3 -22.67 29.49 -18.78
C LEU A 3 -22.66 28.58 -20.01
N GLU A 4 -22.36 27.29 -19.81
CA GLU A 4 -22.25 26.30 -20.88
C GLU A 4 -23.54 26.20 -21.72
N ARG A 5 -24.70 26.33 -21.07
CA ARG A 5 -26.01 26.31 -21.74
C ARG A 5 -26.30 27.61 -22.50
N LEU A 6 -25.82 28.75 -22.01
CA LEU A 6 -25.94 30.02 -22.72
C LEU A 6 -25.06 30.01 -23.98
N VAL A 7 -23.83 29.51 -23.84
CA VAL A 7 -22.88 29.40 -24.94
C VAL A 7 -23.41 28.46 -26.02
N SER A 8 -24.00 27.31 -25.65
CA SER A 8 -24.58 26.39 -26.63
C SER A 8 -25.71 27.04 -27.43
N VAL A 9 -26.55 27.87 -26.79
CA VAL A 9 -27.61 28.62 -27.49
C VAL A 9 -27.03 29.68 -28.43
N ILE A 10 -26.04 30.44 -27.96
CA ILE A 10 -25.37 31.50 -28.76
C ILE A 10 -24.67 30.90 -29.99
N GLN A 11 -24.08 29.72 -29.85
CA GLN A 11 -23.37 29.03 -30.93
C GLN A 11 -24.26 28.09 -31.76
N GLU A 12 -25.57 28.11 -31.53
CA GLU A 12 -26.55 27.26 -32.22
C GLU A 12 -26.23 25.75 -32.13
N LYS A 13 -25.71 25.32 -30.98
CA LYS A 13 -25.36 23.93 -30.68
C LYS A 13 -26.44 23.25 -29.85
N ARG A 14 -26.69 21.97 -30.15
CA ARG A 14 -27.65 21.13 -29.42
C ARG A 14 -27.09 20.50 -28.14
N SER A 15 -25.77 20.43 -28.03
CA SER A 15 -25.06 19.90 -26.86
C SER A 15 -24.11 20.97 -26.30
N ASN A 16 -24.00 21.01 -24.97
CA ASN A 16 -23.01 21.86 -24.28
C ASN A 16 -21.56 21.48 -24.66
N TYR A 17 -21.36 20.23 -25.09
CA TYR A 17 -20.04 19.72 -25.44
C TYR A 17 -19.60 20.08 -26.86
N ASP A 18 -20.52 20.51 -27.72
CA ASP A 18 -20.22 20.84 -29.13
C ASP A 18 -19.79 22.31 -29.30
N THR A 19 -19.53 23.00 -28.18
CA THR A 19 -19.13 24.41 -28.12
C THR A 19 -17.61 24.56 -28.05
N ASP A 20 -17.12 25.76 -28.37
CA ASP A 20 -15.71 26.14 -28.22
C ASP A 20 -15.12 25.93 -26.81
N LEU A 21 -15.94 25.83 -25.76
CA LEU A 21 -15.50 25.50 -24.40
C LEU A 21 -14.89 24.09 -24.26
N PHE A 22 -15.20 23.15 -25.17
CA PHE A 22 -14.75 21.76 -25.09
C PHE A 22 -13.94 21.31 -26.31
N MET A 23 -14.09 21.97 -27.46
CA MET A 23 -13.39 21.60 -28.70
C MET A 23 -11.85 21.50 -28.56
N PRO A 24 -11.15 22.37 -27.81
CA PRO A 24 -9.71 22.23 -27.63
C PRO A 24 -9.32 20.95 -26.86
N LEU A 25 -10.13 20.54 -25.87
CA LEU A 25 -9.94 19.27 -25.17
C LEU A 25 -10.18 18.08 -26.09
N PHE A 26 -11.20 18.12 -26.96
CA PHE A 26 -11.42 17.07 -27.95
C PHE A 26 -10.27 16.97 -28.94
N ALA A 27 -9.71 18.09 -29.39
CA ALA A 27 -8.53 18.08 -30.24
C ALA A 27 -7.31 17.45 -29.53
N ALA A 28 -7.10 17.75 -28.25
CA ALA A 28 -6.04 17.14 -27.44
C ALA A 28 -6.26 15.63 -27.26
N ILE A 29 -7.50 15.20 -26.99
CA ILE A 29 -7.88 13.78 -26.88
C ILE A 29 -7.62 13.05 -28.18
N GLN A 30 -8.08 13.58 -29.32
CA GLN A 30 -7.87 12.98 -30.63
C GLN A 30 -6.36 12.83 -30.93
N LYS A 31 -5.59 13.89 -30.69
CA LYS A 31 -4.15 13.91 -30.94
C LYS A 31 -3.39 12.90 -30.06
N GLY A 32 -3.76 12.79 -28.79
CA GLY A 32 -3.05 11.93 -27.84
C GLY A 32 -3.41 10.45 -27.92
N THR A 33 -4.63 10.13 -28.36
CA THR A 33 -5.12 8.74 -28.43
C THR A 33 -5.09 8.17 -29.84
N GLY A 34 -5.17 9.01 -30.88
CA GLY A 34 -5.23 8.58 -32.28
C GLY A 34 -6.60 8.01 -32.70
N VAL A 35 -7.62 8.14 -31.86
CA VAL A 35 -8.99 7.68 -32.17
C VAL A 35 -9.68 8.58 -33.20
N PRO A 36 -10.78 8.12 -33.84
CA PRO A 36 -11.54 8.94 -34.76
C PRO A 36 -11.99 10.29 -34.15
N PRO A 37 -12.17 11.34 -34.98
CA PRO A 37 -12.69 12.62 -34.51
C PRO A 37 -14.08 12.46 -33.90
N TYR A 38 -14.35 13.26 -32.87
CA TYR A 38 -15.67 13.38 -32.23
C TYR A 38 -16.75 13.77 -33.25
N LYS A 39 -17.91 13.07 -33.22
CA LYS A 39 -18.99 13.24 -34.22
C LYS A 39 -20.27 13.87 -33.66
N GLY A 40 -20.41 13.98 -32.34
CA GLY A 40 -21.62 14.47 -31.68
C GLY A 40 -22.70 13.42 -31.45
N HIS A 41 -22.40 12.13 -31.63
CA HIS A 41 -23.35 11.03 -31.47
C HIS A 41 -23.75 10.82 -29.99
N VAL A 42 -24.94 10.28 -29.76
CA VAL A 42 -25.51 10.01 -28.43
C VAL A 42 -26.33 8.74 -28.40
N GLY A 43 -26.33 8.05 -27.26
CA GLY A 43 -27.18 6.87 -27.06
C GLY A 43 -26.87 5.78 -28.08
N GLU A 44 -27.90 5.31 -28.78
CA GLU A 44 -27.78 4.25 -29.78
C GLU A 44 -26.93 4.67 -31.01
N ASP A 45 -26.76 5.97 -31.26
CA ASP A 45 -25.94 6.47 -32.36
C ASP A 45 -24.42 6.41 -32.06
N ASP A 46 -24.04 6.30 -30.78
CA ASP A 46 -22.64 6.20 -30.31
C ASP A 46 -22.27 4.73 -30.06
N VAL A 47 -22.29 3.93 -31.13
CA VAL A 47 -22.19 2.45 -31.09
C VAL A 47 -20.90 1.96 -30.42
N ASP A 48 -19.78 2.66 -30.62
CA ASP A 48 -18.48 2.33 -30.03
C ASP A 48 -18.24 3.02 -28.68
N GLY A 49 -19.11 3.96 -28.29
CA GLY A 49 -19.01 4.74 -27.06
C GLY A 49 -17.86 5.76 -27.08
N VAL A 50 -17.33 6.07 -28.26
CA VAL A 50 -16.17 6.97 -28.41
C VAL A 50 -16.57 8.40 -28.09
N ASP A 51 -17.72 8.87 -28.56
CA ASP A 51 -18.16 10.25 -28.33
C ASP A 51 -18.52 10.50 -26.87
N MET A 52 -19.10 9.51 -26.20
CA MET A 52 -19.28 9.53 -24.74
C MET A 52 -17.93 9.60 -24.02
N ALA A 53 -16.92 8.84 -24.45
CA ALA A 53 -15.59 8.88 -23.85
C ALA A 53 -14.94 10.26 -23.99
N TYR A 54 -15.04 10.91 -25.16
CA TYR A 54 -14.57 12.29 -25.36
C TYR A 54 -15.17 13.24 -24.32
N ARG A 55 -16.50 13.20 -24.14
CA ARG A 55 -17.21 14.08 -23.21
C ARG A 55 -16.81 13.81 -21.75
N VAL A 56 -16.71 12.53 -21.37
CA VAL A 56 -16.29 12.13 -20.01
C VAL A 56 -14.89 12.65 -19.72
N LEU A 57 -13.93 12.43 -20.61
CA LEU A 57 -12.55 12.86 -20.39
C LEU A 57 -12.45 14.39 -20.30
N ALA A 58 -13.08 15.12 -21.21
CA ALA A 58 -13.00 16.58 -21.22
C ALA A 58 -13.64 17.21 -19.96
N ASP A 59 -14.82 16.72 -19.56
CA ASP A 59 -15.55 17.20 -18.38
C ASP A 59 -14.80 16.87 -17.07
N HIS A 60 -14.30 15.64 -16.97
CA HIS A 60 -13.60 15.19 -15.77
C HIS A 60 -12.20 15.82 -15.66
N ALA A 61 -11.51 16.06 -16.78
CA ALA A 61 -10.25 16.82 -16.77
C ALA A 61 -10.47 18.24 -16.24
N ARG A 62 -11.51 18.96 -16.71
CA ARG A 62 -11.86 20.29 -16.20
C ARG A 62 -12.14 20.26 -14.69
N THR A 63 -12.98 19.33 -14.27
CA THR A 63 -13.41 19.21 -12.87
C THR A 63 -12.26 18.87 -11.93
N LEU A 64 -11.43 17.88 -12.30
CA LEU A 64 -10.28 17.46 -11.49
C LEU A 64 -9.22 18.56 -11.44
N THR A 65 -8.92 19.22 -12.56
CA THR A 65 -7.93 20.31 -12.58
C THR A 65 -8.32 21.42 -11.60
N ILE A 66 -9.56 21.91 -11.66
CA ILE A 66 -10.05 22.96 -10.75
C ILE A 66 -10.06 22.46 -9.30
N ALA A 67 -10.67 21.31 -9.04
CA ALA A 67 -10.84 20.82 -7.67
C ALA A 67 -9.51 20.50 -6.98
N LEU A 68 -8.53 19.98 -7.71
CA LEU A 68 -7.20 19.67 -7.16
C LEU A 68 -6.37 20.94 -6.96
N SER A 69 -6.47 21.92 -7.87
CA SER A 69 -5.84 23.24 -7.68
C SER A 69 -6.41 24.01 -6.48
N ASP A 70 -7.69 23.83 -6.17
CA ASP A 70 -8.36 24.38 -4.98
C ASP A 70 -8.03 23.64 -3.67
N GLY A 71 -7.15 22.64 -3.71
CA GLY A 71 -6.72 21.86 -2.55
C GLY A 71 -7.61 20.66 -2.22
N GLY A 72 -8.54 20.30 -3.10
CA GLY A 72 -9.19 18.99 -3.06
C GLY A 72 -8.17 17.87 -3.31
N HIS A 73 -8.37 16.71 -2.69
CA HIS A 73 -7.50 15.54 -2.85
C HIS A 73 -8.37 14.28 -2.93
N PRO A 74 -8.04 13.30 -3.80
CA PRO A 74 -8.68 11.99 -3.82
C PRO A 74 -8.48 11.27 -2.48
N ASP A 75 -9.53 10.63 -1.97
CA ASP A 75 -9.51 9.93 -0.69
C ASP A 75 -10.59 8.81 -0.69
N ASN A 76 -10.61 7.98 0.34
CA ASN A 76 -11.60 6.92 0.55
C ASN A 76 -12.93 7.42 1.12
N THR A 77 -12.99 8.66 1.63
CA THR A 77 -14.20 9.18 2.30
C THR A 77 -14.55 10.61 1.89
N GLY A 78 -15.79 11.02 2.17
CA GLY A 78 -16.25 12.40 2.03
C GLY A 78 -16.07 12.99 0.62
N ARG A 79 -15.55 14.22 0.55
CA ARG A 79 -15.34 14.94 -0.72
C ARG A 79 -14.22 14.32 -1.57
N GLY A 80 -13.19 13.76 -0.93
CA GLY A 80 -12.10 13.09 -1.64
C GLY A 80 -12.54 11.82 -2.36
N TYR A 81 -13.52 11.10 -1.80
CA TYR A 81 -14.16 9.96 -2.47
C TYR A 81 -14.79 10.34 -3.83
N VAL A 82 -15.42 11.51 -3.90
CA VAL A 82 -16.02 12.00 -5.15
C VAL A 82 -14.95 12.29 -6.20
N LEU A 83 -13.84 12.93 -5.82
CA LEU A 83 -12.72 13.20 -6.73
C LEU A 83 -12.06 11.91 -7.22
N ARG A 84 -11.82 10.96 -6.30
CA ARG A 84 -11.32 9.62 -6.64
C ARG A 84 -12.23 8.92 -7.64
N ARG A 85 -13.55 8.99 -7.43
CA ARG A 85 -14.55 8.43 -8.32
C ARG A 85 -14.51 9.01 -9.74
N ILE A 86 -14.46 10.34 -9.85
CA ILE A 86 -14.38 11.06 -11.14
C ILE A 86 -13.11 10.68 -11.88
N LEU A 87 -11.96 10.64 -11.18
CA LEU A 87 -10.67 10.25 -11.75
C LEU A 87 -10.70 8.82 -12.28
N ARG A 88 -11.14 7.85 -11.47
CA ARG A 88 -11.19 6.44 -11.88
C ARG A 88 -12.10 6.22 -13.08
N ARG A 89 -13.24 6.94 -13.14
CA ARG A 89 -14.12 6.92 -14.32
C ARG A 89 -13.42 7.45 -15.56
N ALA A 90 -12.73 8.58 -15.47
CA ALA A 90 -12.02 9.16 -16.60
C ALA A 90 -10.91 8.24 -17.13
N VAL A 91 -10.08 7.69 -16.22
CA VAL A 91 -9.00 6.74 -16.56
C VAL A 91 -9.56 5.48 -17.24
N ARG A 92 -10.70 4.96 -16.76
CA ARG A 92 -11.37 3.82 -17.40
C ARG A 92 -11.75 4.13 -18.85
N TYR A 93 -12.47 5.24 -19.10
CA TYR A 93 -12.86 5.60 -20.47
C TYR A 93 -11.65 5.86 -21.36
N ALA A 94 -10.60 6.47 -20.82
CA ALA A 94 -9.36 6.70 -21.55
C ALA A 94 -8.73 5.37 -21.99
N THR A 95 -8.66 4.39 -21.08
CA THR A 95 -8.01 3.10 -21.34
C THR A 95 -8.88 2.16 -22.16
N GLU A 96 -10.14 1.95 -21.78
CA GLU A 96 -11.01 0.92 -22.36
C GLU A 96 -11.72 1.35 -23.64
N LYS A 97 -12.09 2.65 -23.76
CA LYS A 97 -12.84 3.16 -24.92
C LYS A 97 -11.95 3.86 -25.93
N LEU A 98 -10.91 4.56 -25.46
CA LEU A 98 -10.01 5.32 -26.33
C LEU A 98 -8.63 4.68 -26.51
N ASN A 99 -8.35 3.56 -25.84
CA ASN A 99 -7.06 2.86 -25.90
C ASN A 99 -5.85 3.78 -25.60
N ALA A 100 -6.05 4.74 -24.70
CA ALA A 100 -5.03 5.68 -24.28
C ALA A 100 -3.93 4.98 -23.46
N LYS A 101 -2.69 5.44 -23.60
CA LYS A 101 -1.57 4.95 -22.78
C LYS A 101 -1.66 5.49 -21.35
N PRO A 102 -1.19 4.75 -20.33
CA PRO A 102 -1.12 5.24 -18.96
C PRO A 102 -0.44 6.61 -18.87
N GLY A 103 -1.00 7.51 -18.06
CA GLY A 103 -0.54 8.88 -17.88
C GLY A 103 -1.05 9.87 -18.93
N PHE A 104 -1.74 9.40 -19.97
CA PHE A 104 -2.33 10.28 -20.98
C PHE A 104 -3.37 11.22 -20.39
N PHE A 105 -4.25 10.72 -19.53
CA PHE A 105 -5.35 11.53 -19.00
C PHE A 105 -4.86 12.77 -18.26
N ALA A 106 -3.79 12.63 -17.47
CA ALA A 106 -3.18 13.75 -16.75
C ALA A 106 -2.66 14.85 -17.69
N THR A 107 -2.26 14.52 -18.93
CA THR A 107 -1.79 15.53 -19.89
C THR A 107 -2.87 16.55 -20.27
N LEU A 108 -4.16 16.20 -20.13
CA LEU A 108 -5.28 17.10 -20.41
C LEU A 108 -5.33 18.29 -19.45
N VAL A 109 -4.68 18.20 -18.27
CA VAL A 109 -4.53 19.32 -17.34
C VAL A 109 -3.94 20.54 -18.04
N ASN A 110 -2.93 20.34 -18.90
CA ASN A 110 -2.31 21.44 -19.64
C ASN A 110 -3.33 22.18 -20.53
N THR A 111 -4.17 21.43 -21.23
CA THR A 111 -5.23 22.01 -22.08
C THR A 111 -6.28 22.72 -21.24
N VAL A 112 -6.62 22.21 -20.04
CA VAL A 112 -7.53 22.92 -19.13
C VAL A 112 -6.90 24.24 -18.66
N VAL A 113 -5.62 24.25 -18.32
CA VAL A 113 -4.89 25.47 -17.91
C VAL A 113 -4.88 26.51 -19.03
N GLU A 114 -4.72 26.10 -20.29
CA GLU A 114 -4.80 26.98 -21.45
C GLU A 114 -6.21 27.59 -21.61
N ILE A 115 -7.27 26.80 -21.43
CA ILE A 115 -8.66 27.27 -21.61
C ILE A 115 -9.12 28.14 -20.44
N LEU A 116 -8.81 27.75 -19.20
CA LEU A 116 -9.41 28.33 -17.99
C LEU A 116 -8.47 29.21 -17.18
N GLY A 117 -7.15 29.09 -17.36
CA GLY A 117 -6.19 29.69 -16.44
C GLY A 117 -6.11 31.22 -16.46
N ASP A 118 -6.68 31.90 -17.45
CA ASP A 118 -6.85 33.36 -17.42
C ASP A 118 -7.98 33.78 -16.46
N THR A 119 -9.02 32.96 -16.36
CA THR A 119 -10.18 33.22 -15.49
C THR A 119 -9.96 32.68 -14.07
N PHE A 120 -9.23 31.58 -13.96
CA PHE A 120 -8.94 30.84 -12.72
C PHE A 120 -7.42 30.74 -12.51
N PRO A 121 -6.72 31.81 -12.07
CA PRO A 121 -5.26 31.85 -12.00
C PRO A 121 -4.63 30.77 -11.12
N GLU A 122 -5.37 30.23 -10.16
CA GLU A 122 -4.97 29.15 -9.26
C GLU A 122 -4.50 27.89 -10.01
N VAL A 123 -5.09 27.56 -11.15
CA VAL A 123 -4.69 26.37 -11.94
C VAL A 123 -3.31 26.53 -12.58
N LYS A 124 -2.82 27.76 -12.73
CA LYS A 124 -1.48 28.05 -13.26
C LYS A 124 -0.38 27.95 -12.20
N LYS A 125 -0.72 27.90 -10.92
CA LYS A 125 0.26 27.98 -9.82
C LYS A 125 1.20 26.78 -9.79
N ASP A 126 0.65 25.57 -9.90
CA ASP A 126 1.40 24.31 -9.89
C ASP A 126 0.65 23.19 -10.64
N PRO A 127 0.54 23.29 -11.98
CA PRO A 127 -0.14 22.27 -12.77
C PRO A 127 0.59 20.91 -12.75
N GLN A 128 1.91 20.91 -12.50
CA GLN A 128 2.69 19.68 -12.45
C GLN A 128 2.29 18.82 -11.24
N SER A 129 2.09 19.43 -10.08
CA SER A 129 1.59 18.72 -8.89
C SER A 129 0.23 18.05 -9.13
N VAL A 130 -0.68 18.71 -9.86
CA VAL A 130 -1.97 18.13 -10.25
C VAL A 130 -1.78 16.93 -11.19
N ILE A 131 -0.88 17.04 -12.18
CA ILE A 131 -0.54 15.95 -13.10
C ILE A 131 0.03 14.75 -12.34
N ASP A 132 0.98 14.98 -11.44
CA ASP A 132 1.66 13.94 -10.67
C ASP A 132 0.67 13.20 -9.77
N LEU A 133 -0.23 13.94 -9.10
CA LEU A 133 -1.28 13.36 -8.27
C LEU A 133 -2.25 12.50 -9.09
N ILE A 134 -2.66 12.95 -10.29
CA ILE A 134 -3.53 12.17 -11.17
C ILE A 134 -2.82 10.88 -11.61
N ASN A 135 -1.53 10.97 -11.99
CA ASN A 135 -0.72 9.83 -12.43
C ASN A 135 -0.50 8.80 -11.31
N GLU A 136 -0.30 9.26 -10.07
CA GLU A 136 -0.14 8.38 -8.90
C GLU A 136 -1.42 7.56 -8.66
N GLU A 137 -2.58 8.22 -8.63
CA GLU A 137 -3.88 7.54 -8.46
C GLU A 137 -4.23 6.66 -9.66
N GLU A 138 -3.92 7.08 -10.89
CA GLU A 138 -4.07 6.26 -12.10
C GLU A 138 -3.25 4.98 -12.00
N THR A 139 -1.98 5.07 -11.59
CA THR A 139 -1.09 3.91 -11.46
C THR A 139 -1.62 2.90 -10.44
N GLN A 140 -2.11 3.38 -9.29
CA GLN A 140 -2.74 2.52 -8.28
C GLN A 140 -4.05 1.90 -8.78
N PHE A 141 -4.86 2.69 -9.50
CA PHE A 141 -6.13 2.22 -10.03
C PHE A 141 -5.96 1.18 -11.15
N LEU A 142 -5.05 1.38 -12.10
CA LEU A 142 -4.85 0.42 -13.19
C LEU A 142 -4.41 -0.96 -12.69
N LYS A 143 -3.61 -1.02 -11.61
CA LYS A 143 -3.24 -2.29 -10.95
C LYS A 143 -4.45 -3.06 -10.42
N THR A 144 -5.47 -2.35 -9.92
CA THR A 144 -6.68 -2.96 -9.35
C THR A 144 -7.79 -3.19 -10.39
N LEU A 145 -7.87 -2.33 -11.41
CA LEU A 145 -8.87 -2.35 -12.48
C LEU A 145 -8.86 -3.66 -13.25
N THR A 146 -7.68 -4.11 -13.72
CA THR A 146 -7.59 -5.34 -14.54
C THR A 146 -8.15 -6.56 -13.82
N ARG A 147 -7.88 -6.69 -12.51
CA ARG A 147 -8.34 -7.83 -11.71
C ARG A 147 -9.83 -7.75 -11.39
N GLY A 148 -10.30 -6.59 -10.95
CA GLY A 148 -11.72 -6.35 -10.70
C GLY A 148 -12.57 -6.57 -11.95
N HIS A 149 -12.07 -6.14 -13.11
CA HIS A 149 -12.73 -6.35 -14.40
C HIS A 149 -12.85 -7.84 -14.77
N ASN A 150 -11.79 -8.63 -14.57
CA ASN A 150 -11.81 -10.07 -14.81
C ASN A 150 -12.81 -10.79 -13.89
N LEU A 151 -12.88 -10.41 -12.60
CA LEU A 151 -13.87 -10.95 -11.68
C LEU A 151 -15.31 -10.56 -12.05
N LEU A 152 -15.54 -9.29 -12.40
CA LEU A 152 -16.84 -8.81 -12.84
C LEU A 152 -17.31 -9.56 -14.10
N ASN A 153 -16.45 -9.68 -15.11
CA ASN A 153 -16.77 -10.40 -16.34
C ASN A 153 -17.08 -11.89 -16.09
N ARG A 154 -16.29 -12.56 -15.25
CA ARG A 154 -16.56 -13.95 -14.86
C ARG A 154 -17.90 -14.09 -14.14
N THR A 155 -18.20 -13.17 -13.22
CA THR A 155 -19.48 -13.18 -12.51
C THR A 155 -20.63 -13.01 -13.48
N ILE A 156 -20.52 -12.04 -14.40
CA ILE A 156 -21.52 -11.78 -15.44
C ILE A 156 -21.74 -13.01 -16.33
N MET A 157 -20.67 -13.71 -16.74
CA MET A 157 -20.80 -14.95 -17.51
C MET A 157 -21.53 -16.06 -16.73
N LYS A 158 -21.38 -16.11 -15.40
CA LYS A 158 -22.05 -17.08 -14.52
C LYS A 158 -23.51 -16.73 -14.20
N LEU A 159 -23.97 -15.50 -14.47
CA LEU A 159 -25.35 -15.07 -14.18
C LEU A 159 -26.41 -15.77 -15.04
N GLY A 160 -26.02 -16.38 -16.16
CA GLY A 160 -26.97 -17.00 -17.10
C GLY A 160 -27.99 -15.98 -17.59
N ASN A 161 -29.28 -16.20 -17.29
CA ASN A 161 -30.37 -15.30 -17.67
C ASN A 161 -30.68 -14.21 -16.61
N SER A 162 -29.96 -14.18 -15.48
CA SER A 162 -30.17 -13.13 -14.47
C SER A 162 -29.70 -11.78 -14.99
N LYS A 163 -30.54 -10.75 -14.80
CA LYS A 163 -30.19 -9.35 -15.09
C LYS A 163 -29.64 -8.60 -13.88
N THR A 164 -29.45 -9.28 -12.76
CA THR A 164 -29.03 -8.64 -11.50
C THR A 164 -27.74 -9.26 -11.01
N LEU A 165 -26.72 -8.42 -10.83
CA LEU A 165 -25.45 -8.75 -10.20
C LEU A 165 -25.64 -8.82 -8.67
N PRO A 166 -25.28 -9.93 -8.01
CA PRO A 166 -25.37 -10.08 -6.56
C PRO A 166 -24.59 -8.99 -5.81
N GLY A 167 -25.22 -8.41 -4.79
CA GLY A 167 -24.64 -7.32 -4.00
C GLY A 167 -23.44 -7.74 -3.16
N ASP A 168 -23.36 -9.00 -2.73
CA ASP A 168 -22.21 -9.56 -2.02
C ASP A 168 -20.97 -9.63 -2.92
N VAL A 169 -21.14 -9.94 -4.21
CA VAL A 169 -20.06 -9.90 -5.20
C VAL A 169 -19.64 -8.45 -5.48
N ALA A 170 -20.58 -7.52 -5.61
CA ALA A 170 -20.27 -6.10 -5.76
C ALA A 170 -19.53 -5.54 -4.53
N TRP A 171 -19.88 -5.99 -3.32
CA TRP A 171 -19.17 -5.63 -2.09
C TRP A 171 -17.77 -6.21 -2.09
N ARG A 172 -17.59 -7.47 -2.49
CA ARG A 172 -16.27 -8.10 -2.58
C ARG A 172 -15.37 -7.42 -3.60
N LEU A 173 -15.90 -7.03 -4.76
CA LEU A 173 -15.21 -6.19 -5.74
C LEU A 173 -14.67 -4.91 -5.09
N TYR A 174 -15.48 -4.24 -4.27
CA TYR A 174 -15.07 -3.05 -3.55
C TYR A 174 -14.04 -3.32 -2.43
N ASP A 175 -14.40 -4.17 -1.47
CA ASP A 175 -13.63 -4.40 -0.23
C ASP A 175 -12.31 -5.14 -0.48
N THR A 176 -12.33 -6.13 -1.38
CA THR A 176 -11.19 -7.04 -1.59
C THR A 176 -10.33 -6.60 -2.77
N TYR A 177 -10.96 -6.12 -3.84
CA TYR A 177 -10.27 -5.77 -5.08
C TYR A 177 -10.08 -4.26 -5.28
N GLY A 178 -10.58 -3.43 -4.35
CA GLY A 178 -10.54 -1.97 -4.46
C GLY A 178 -11.36 -1.42 -5.63
N PHE A 179 -12.23 -2.26 -6.21
CA PHE A 179 -13.00 -1.99 -7.42
C PHE A 179 -14.28 -1.25 -7.07
N PRO A 180 -14.40 0.05 -7.41
CA PRO A 180 -15.51 0.89 -6.95
C PRO A 180 -16.89 0.34 -7.31
N VAL A 181 -17.84 0.45 -6.37
CA VAL A 181 -19.23 0.02 -6.59
C VAL A 181 -19.89 0.80 -7.73
N ASP A 182 -19.55 2.07 -7.90
CA ASP A 182 -20.10 2.89 -8.97
C ASP A 182 -19.58 2.48 -10.36
N LEU A 183 -18.33 2.02 -10.45
CA LEU A 183 -17.81 1.40 -11.67
C LEU A 183 -18.47 0.05 -11.92
N THR A 184 -18.70 -0.74 -10.87
CA THR A 184 -19.44 -2.01 -10.94
C THR A 184 -20.85 -1.78 -11.49
N GLN A 185 -21.55 -0.77 -10.99
CA GLN A 185 -22.87 -0.36 -11.48
C GLN A 185 -22.82 0.07 -12.95
N LEU A 186 -21.93 1.00 -13.29
CA LEU A 186 -21.79 1.53 -14.64
C LEU A 186 -21.51 0.40 -15.66
N MET A 187 -20.59 -0.51 -15.35
CA MET A 187 -20.22 -1.63 -16.23
C MET A 187 -21.32 -2.69 -16.33
N SER A 188 -22.09 -2.87 -15.26
CA SER A 188 -23.27 -3.72 -15.28
C SER A 188 -24.36 -3.10 -16.18
N GLU A 189 -24.62 -1.80 -16.05
CA GLU A 189 -25.59 -1.05 -16.86
C GLU A 189 -25.25 -1.08 -18.35
N GLU A 190 -23.97 -0.92 -18.73
CA GLU A 190 -23.50 -1.04 -20.12
C GLU A 190 -23.80 -2.42 -20.74
N LYS A 191 -23.99 -3.45 -19.92
CA LYS A 191 -24.37 -4.81 -20.34
C LYS A 191 -25.86 -5.12 -20.10
N GLY A 192 -26.66 -4.11 -19.75
CA GLY A 192 -28.09 -4.28 -19.46
C GLY A 192 -28.38 -4.99 -18.14
N LEU A 193 -27.45 -4.96 -17.20
CA LEU A 193 -27.55 -5.54 -15.86
C LEU A 193 -27.70 -4.44 -14.80
N THR A 194 -28.30 -4.77 -13.66
CA THR A 194 -28.35 -3.91 -12.47
C THR A 194 -27.59 -4.57 -11.32
N VAL A 195 -27.09 -3.78 -10.37
CA VAL A 195 -26.47 -4.29 -9.15
C VAL A 195 -27.50 -4.30 -8.02
N ASP A 196 -27.58 -5.39 -7.27
CA ASP A 196 -28.39 -5.46 -6.05
C ASP A 196 -27.73 -4.61 -4.95
N MET A 197 -28.14 -3.35 -4.86
CA MET A 197 -27.59 -2.38 -3.90
C MET A 197 -28.06 -2.63 -2.48
N ASP A 198 -29.22 -3.24 -2.29
CA ASP A 198 -29.72 -3.59 -0.96
C ASP A 198 -28.85 -4.70 -0.35
N ALA A 199 -28.56 -5.75 -1.14
CA ALA A 199 -27.63 -6.80 -0.73
C ALA A 199 -26.19 -6.28 -0.56
N TYR A 200 -25.76 -5.30 -1.35
CA TYR A 200 -24.45 -4.65 -1.21
C TYR A 200 -24.32 -3.91 0.13
N GLU A 201 -25.30 -3.06 0.48
CA GLU A 201 -25.26 -2.32 1.75
C GLU A 201 -25.41 -3.26 2.95
N GLU A 202 -26.18 -4.35 2.83
CA GLU A 202 -26.23 -5.37 3.88
C GLU A 202 -24.87 -6.08 4.04
N ALA A 203 -24.23 -6.51 2.94
CA ALA A 203 -22.90 -7.12 2.98
C ALA A 203 -21.85 -6.18 3.59
N LYS A 204 -21.88 -4.89 3.21
CA LYS A 204 -21.04 -3.82 3.79
C LYS A 204 -21.29 -3.61 5.27
N LYS A 205 -22.55 -3.58 5.70
CA LYS A 205 -22.93 -3.44 7.10
C LYS A 205 -22.48 -4.63 7.92
N GLN A 206 -22.63 -5.85 7.41
CA GLN A 206 -22.10 -7.06 8.04
C GLN A 206 -20.57 -6.99 8.18
N ALA A 207 -19.86 -6.55 7.14
CA ALA A 207 -18.41 -6.34 7.20
C ALA A 207 -18.00 -5.25 8.21
N GLN A 208 -18.77 -4.17 8.33
CA GLN A 208 -18.55 -3.13 9.34
C GLN A 208 -18.82 -3.62 10.76
N ILE A 209 -19.84 -4.44 10.97
CA ILE A 209 -20.13 -5.05 12.28
C ILE A 209 -19.00 -6.02 12.65
N LEU A 210 -18.52 -6.82 11.69
CA LEU A 210 -17.36 -7.70 11.87
C LEU A 210 -16.09 -6.91 12.21
N SER A 211 -15.86 -5.75 11.59
CA SER A 211 -14.68 -4.91 11.87
C SER A 211 -14.78 -4.09 13.16
N GLN A 212 -16.00 -3.74 13.61
CA GLN A 212 -16.24 -3.08 14.92
C GLN A 212 -16.29 -4.09 16.08
N GLY A 213 -16.61 -5.35 15.79
CA GLY A 213 -16.63 -6.45 16.74
C GLY A 213 -15.24 -6.96 17.08
N ARG A 214 -14.59 -6.31 18.06
CA ARG A 214 -13.33 -6.70 18.73
C ARG A 214 -12.04 -6.42 17.94
N GLY A 215 -11.27 -5.45 18.45
CA GLY A 215 -9.84 -5.44 18.25
C GLY A 215 -9.21 -6.75 18.76
N GLY A 216 -8.43 -7.40 17.90
CA GLY A 216 -7.42 -8.37 18.31
C GLY A 216 -7.83 -9.85 18.46
N TRP A 217 -9.03 -10.27 18.08
CA TRP A 217 -9.36 -11.70 17.98
C TRP A 217 -9.88 -12.01 16.58
N TYR A 218 -8.99 -12.54 15.74
CA TYR A 218 -9.30 -13.17 14.45
C TYR A 218 -10.51 -14.09 14.55
N ASP A 219 -11.24 -14.29 13.45
CA ASP A 219 -12.34 -15.25 13.38
C ASP A 219 -11.86 -16.60 13.92
N ASP A 220 -12.35 -16.95 15.11
CA ASP A 220 -12.05 -18.18 15.85
C ASP A 220 -12.35 -19.44 15.01
N LYS A 221 -12.99 -19.26 13.84
CA LYS A 221 -13.29 -20.30 12.86
C LYS A 221 -12.14 -20.68 11.92
N ILE A 222 -11.19 -19.80 11.63
CA ILE A 222 -10.13 -20.09 10.63
C ILE A 222 -8.78 -20.39 11.30
N ILE A 223 -8.58 -19.96 12.54
CA ILE A 223 -7.33 -20.13 13.29
C ILE A 223 -6.95 -21.62 13.44
N LEU A 224 -5.65 -21.90 13.38
CA LEU A 224 -5.06 -23.17 13.81
C LEU A 224 -4.96 -23.20 15.34
N ASP A 225 -6.00 -23.73 15.98
CA ASP A 225 -5.98 -24.05 17.40
C ASP A 225 -5.12 -25.30 17.69
N ILE A 226 -4.97 -25.64 18.97
CA ILE A 226 -4.14 -26.79 19.40
C ILE A 226 -4.64 -28.11 18.78
N HIS A 227 -5.95 -28.28 18.62
CA HIS A 227 -6.52 -29.49 18.01
C HIS A 227 -6.21 -29.56 16.53
N ALA A 228 -6.34 -28.46 15.79
CA ALA A 228 -5.99 -28.38 14.38
C ALA A 228 -4.49 -28.64 14.15
N ILE A 229 -3.61 -28.09 14.99
CA ILE A 229 -2.16 -28.35 14.91
C ILE A 229 -1.85 -29.83 15.18
N THR A 230 -2.55 -30.44 16.14
CA THR A 230 -2.39 -31.86 16.45
C THR A 230 -2.85 -32.73 15.28
N GLU A 231 -4.01 -32.42 14.69
CA GLU A 231 -4.53 -33.10 13.51
C GLU A 231 -3.56 -33.03 12.32
N LEU A 232 -2.95 -31.86 12.06
CA LEU A 232 -1.94 -31.70 11.01
C LEU A 232 -0.71 -32.60 11.27
N ARG A 233 -0.24 -32.67 12.52
CA ARG A 233 0.90 -33.51 12.91
C ARG A 233 0.58 -35.00 12.80
N ASP A 234 -0.59 -35.42 13.25
CA ASP A 234 -1.05 -36.82 13.17
C ASP A 234 -1.21 -37.27 11.72
N GLN A 235 -1.58 -36.35 10.82
CA GLN A 235 -1.63 -36.57 9.37
C GLN A 235 -0.27 -36.41 8.67
N ASN A 236 0.82 -36.15 9.41
CA ASN A 236 2.17 -35.92 8.88
C ASN A 236 2.24 -34.79 7.84
N VAL A 237 1.44 -33.74 7.99
CA VAL A 237 1.55 -32.54 7.13
C VAL A 237 2.85 -31.80 7.49
N PRO A 238 3.77 -31.57 6.54
CA PRO A 238 5.04 -30.91 6.82
C PRO A 238 4.84 -29.44 7.21
N LEU A 239 5.76 -28.88 7.98
CA LEU A 239 5.80 -27.44 8.26
C LEU A 239 6.03 -26.66 6.97
N THR A 240 5.48 -25.45 6.90
CA THR A 240 5.66 -24.57 5.73
C THR A 240 7.10 -24.05 5.68
N ASP A 241 7.77 -24.23 4.54
CA ASP A 241 9.05 -23.57 4.25
C ASP A 241 8.82 -22.10 3.88
N ASP A 242 9.23 -21.20 4.77
CA ASP A 242 9.05 -19.76 4.59
C ASP A 242 10.34 -19.02 4.22
N SER A 243 11.43 -19.75 3.95
CA SER A 243 12.67 -19.17 3.45
C SER A 243 12.51 -18.32 2.18
N PRO A 244 11.56 -18.59 1.24
CA PRO A 244 11.37 -17.74 0.07
C PRO A 244 10.97 -16.30 0.38
N LYS A 245 10.51 -15.99 1.60
CA LYS A 245 10.17 -14.60 1.99
C LYS A 245 11.38 -13.66 1.97
N TYR A 246 12.61 -14.21 1.98
CA TYR A 246 13.87 -13.47 1.89
C TYR A 246 14.43 -13.36 0.47
N ASN A 247 13.76 -13.95 -0.53
CA ASN A 247 14.22 -13.94 -1.92
C ASN A 247 13.81 -12.65 -2.63
N TYR A 248 14.58 -11.60 -2.40
CA TYR A 248 14.42 -10.31 -3.05
C TYR A 248 15.77 -9.60 -3.15
N HIS A 249 15.89 -8.65 -4.06
CA HIS A 249 17.10 -7.84 -4.21
C HIS A 249 16.80 -6.40 -4.59
N ALA A 250 17.65 -5.49 -4.14
CA ALA A 250 17.61 -4.10 -4.58
C ALA A 250 18.23 -3.99 -5.98
N LYS A 251 17.58 -3.26 -6.89
CA LYS A 251 18.07 -3.07 -8.28
C LYS A 251 19.29 -2.15 -8.38
N SER A 252 19.50 -1.28 -7.38
CA SER A 252 20.69 -0.43 -7.27
C SER A 252 21.04 -0.16 -5.81
N GLU A 253 22.13 0.56 -5.58
CA GLU A 253 22.57 1.02 -4.25
C GLU A 253 22.03 2.42 -3.89
N ASP A 254 21.29 3.05 -4.81
CA ASP A 254 20.75 4.39 -4.64
C ASP A 254 19.65 4.39 -3.57
N LYS A 255 19.46 5.51 -2.86
CA LYS A 255 18.45 5.59 -1.79
C LYS A 255 17.02 5.31 -2.28
N ASP A 256 16.73 5.61 -3.54
CA ASP A 256 15.44 5.37 -4.19
C ASP A 256 15.36 4.00 -4.88
N ALA A 257 16.27 3.06 -4.57
CA ALA A 257 16.29 1.74 -5.19
C ALA A 257 14.95 1.00 -5.02
N GLU A 258 14.44 0.54 -6.17
CA GLU A 258 13.37 -0.44 -6.25
C GLU A 258 13.87 -1.82 -5.81
N TYR A 259 12.94 -2.63 -5.32
CA TYR A 259 13.19 -4.02 -4.96
C TYR A 259 12.45 -4.93 -5.92
N GLU A 260 13.15 -5.96 -6.38
CA GLU A 260 12.59 -7.06 -7.14
C GLU A 260 12.44 -8.27 -6.23
N PHE A 261 11.29 -8.92 -6.30
CA PHE A 261 10.93 -10.06 -5.47
C PHE A 261 10.78 -11.27 -6.38
N ASP A 262 11.42 -12.37 -6.01
CA ASP A 262 11.39 -13.57 -6.83
C ASP A 262 9.99 -14.20 -6.81
N GLY A 263 9.58 -14.75 -7.96
CA GLY A 263 8.34 -15.52 -8.05
C GLY A 263 8.39 -16.78 -7.20
N CYS A 264 7.27 -17.16 -6.60
CA CYS A 264 7.16 -18.38 -5.80
C CYS A 264 5.93 -19.18 -6.26
N ILE A 265 6.13 -20.46 -6.56
CA ILE A 265 5.03 -21.42 -6.83
C ILE A 265 5.03 -22.43 -5.69
N ALA A 266 3.87 -22.67 -5.10
CA ALA A 266 3.69 -23.55 -3.95
C ALA A 266 2.50 -24.49 -4.14
N LYS A 267 2.47 -25.59 -3.40
CA LYS A 267 1.38 -26.56 -3.40
C LYS A 267 0.46 -26.34 -2.20
N VAL A 268 -0.85 -26.37 -2.43
CA VAL A 268 -1.85 -26.37 -1.36
C VAL A 268 -1.80 -27.70 -0.62
N LEU A 269 -1.38 -27.65 0.65
CA LEU A 269 -1.31 -28.82 1.53
C LEU A 269 -2.64 -29.10 2.20
N ARG A 270 -3.31 -28.07 2.72
CA ARG A 270 -4.61 -28.18 3.41
C ARG A 270 -5.39 -26.88 3.27
N LEU A 271 -6.71 -27.00 3.24
CA LEU A 271 -7.64 -25.88 3.30
C LEU A 271 -8.41 -25.94 4.61
N ARG A 272 -8.57 -24.80 5.28
CA ARG A 272 -9.30 -24.70 6.55
C ARG A 272 -10.47 -23.74 6.41
N HIS A 273 -11.68 -24.25 6.62
CA HIS A 273 -12.91 -23.47 6.55
C HIS A 273 -13.84 -23.88 7.71
N SER A 274 -14.44 -22.91 8.40
CA SER A 274 -15.42 -23.17 9.46
C SER A 274 -14.96 -24.19 10.53
N LYS A 275 -13.74 -24.00 11.07
CA LYS A 275 -13.03 -24.83 12.08
C LYS A 275 -12.59 -26.22 11.61
N LYS A 276 -12.76 -26.57 10.34
CA LYS A 276 -12.44 -27.90 9.82
C LYS A 276 -11.49 -27.82 8.65
N PHE A 277 -10.67 -28.86 8.48
CA PHE A 277 -9.97 -29.08 7.22
C PHE A 277 -10.96 -29.64 6.19
N VAL A 278 -10.87 -29.14 4.96
CA VAL A 278 -11.77 -29.47 3.85
C VAL A 278 -10.96 -29.74 2.58
N ASP A 279 -11.50 -30.57 1.68
CA ASP A 279 -10.82 -30.94 0.44
C ASP A 279 -10.84 -29.82 -0.61
N HIS A 280 -11.84 -28.94 -0.56
CA HIS A 280 -12.00 -27.81 -1.48
C HIS A 280 -12.77 -26.64 -0.84
N VAL A 281 -12.58 -25.46 -1.41
CA VAL A 281 -13.33 -24.23 -1.12
C VAL A 281 -13.80 -23.58 -2.42
N THR A 282 -14.93 -22.88 -2.38
CA THR A 282 -15.60 -22.31 -3.55
C THR A 282 -15.77 -20.79 -3.43
N SER A 283 -15.89 -20.10 -4.57
CA SER A 283 -16.08 -18.64 -4.69
C SER A 283 -16.84 -18.00 -3.53
N GLY A 284 -16.21 -17.01 -2.91
CA GLY A 284 -16.76 -16.22 -1.82
C GLY A 284 -16.60 -16.80 -0.43
N GLN A 285 -16.11 -18.02 -0.29
CA GLN A 285 -15.77 -18.56 1.02
C GLN A 285 -14.48 -17.93 1.55
N GLU A 286 -14.52 -17.55 2.82
CA GLU A 286 -13.33 -17.22 3.59
C GLU A 286 -12.69 -18.50 4.12
N CYS A 287 -11.40 -18.67 3.93
CA CYS A 287 -10.68 -19.85 4.38
C CYS A 287 -9.21 -19.55 4.71
N GLY A 288 -8.59 -20.49 5.40
CA GLY A 288 -7.15 -20.57 5.58
C GLY A 288 -6.53 -21.53 4.58
N VAL A 289 -5.44 -21.14 3.92
CA VAL A 289 -4.69 -21.96 2.98
C VAL A 289 -3.31 -22.26 3.58
N LEU A 290 -3.02 -23.54 3.75
CA LEU A 290 -1.70 -24.05 4.13
C LEU A 290 -0.95 -24.46 2.88
N LEU A 291 0.27 -23.96 2.74
CA LEU A 291 1.16 -24.24 1.63
C LEU A 291 2.39 -25.02 2.10
N ASP A 292 3.04 -25.73 1.18
CA ASP A 292 4.33 -26.38 1.41
C ASP A 292 5.46 -25.37 1.60
N LYS A 293 5.41 -24.27 0.85
CA LYS A 293 6.31 -23.12 1.01
C LYS A 293 5.61 -21.79 0.72
N THR A 294 6.19 -20.68 1.16
CA THR A 294 5.62 -19.35 0.89
C THR A 294 6.65 -18.22 0.88
N SER A 295 6.41 -17.21 0.02
CA SER A 295 7.14 -15.93 0.05
C SER A 295 6.45 -14.85 0.90
N PHE A 296 5.26 -15.12 1.43
CA PHE A 296 4.55 -14.21 2.33
C PHE A 296 5.13 -14.25 3.74
N TYR A 297 5.31 -13.10 4.35
CA TYR A 297 5.69 -12.98 5.75
C TYR A 297 4.44 -13.15 6.63
N ALA A 298 4.50 -14.10 7.55
CA ALA A 298 3.52 -14.26 8.61
C ALA A 298 3.78 -13.28 9.75
N GLU A 299 2.74 -12.68 10.32
CA GLU A 299 2.87 -11.72 11.43
C GLU A 299 3.65 -12.33 12.60
N GLN A 300 4.80 -11.74 12.91
CA GLN A 300 5.67 -12.13 14.04
C GLN A 300 6.75 -11.07 14.28
N GLY A 301 7.34 -11.05 15.48
CA GLY A 301 8.48 -10.18 15.81
C GLY A 301 8.17 -8.68 15.72
N GLY A 302 6.91 -8.29 15.86
CA GLY A 302 6.44 -6.91 15.70
C GLY A 302 6.16 -6.49 14.25
N GLN A 303 6.64 -7.24 13.24
CA GLN A 303 6.29 -7.00 11.85
C GLN A 303 4.92 -7.60 11.51
N ILE A 304 4.06 -6.80 10.90
CA ILE A 304 2.74 -7.26 10.44
C ILE A 304 2.87 -8.17 9.20
N TYR A 305 1.84 -9.00 9.03
CA TYR A 305 1.69 -9.91 7.90
C TYR A 305 1.72 -9.20 6.54
N ASP A 306 1.97 -9.97 5.48
CA ASP A 306 1.74 -9.53 4.11
C ASP A 306 0.32 -9.76 3.60
N GLU A 307 0.01 -9.03 2.55
CA GLU A 307 -1.20 -9.13 1.76
C GLU A 307 -0.83 -9.39 0.30
N GLY A 308 -1.79 -9.87 -0.49
CA GLY A 308 -1.55 -10.23 -1.88
C GLY A 308 -2.58 -11.23 -2.38
N PHE A 309 -2.16 -12.11 -3.29
CA PHE A 309 -3.03 -13.11 -3.87
C PHE A 309 -2.26 -14.36 -4.31
N LEU A 310 -2.97 -15.48 -4.36
CA LEU A 310 -2.50 -16.75 -4.90
C LEU A 310 -3.30 -17.03 -6.17
N VAL A 311 -2.64 -17.39 -7.27
CA VAL A 311 -3.30 -17.74 -8.54
C VAL A 311 -3.01 -19.20 -8.84
N LYS A 312 -4.03 -20.00 -9.15
CA LYS A 312 -3.84 -21.40 -9.52
C LYS A 312 -3.03 -21.51 -10.81
N VAL A 313 -2.00 -22.34 -10.79
CA VAL A 313 -1.18 -22.63 -11.97
C VAL A 313 -2.03 -23.40 -12.98
N GLY A 314 -2.06 -22.92 -14.22
CA GLY A 314 -2.86 -23.52 -15.30
C GLY A 314 -4.33 -23.09 -15.34
N ASP A 315 -4.81 -22.32 -14.37
CA ASP A 315 -6.13 -21.69 -14.41
C ASP A 315 -6.14 -20.34 -13.68
N GLU A 316 -5.86 -19.27 -14.43
CA GLU A 316 -5.85 -17.89 -13.92
C GLU A 316 -7.22 -17.42 -13.41
N ASN A 317 -8.29 -18.19 -13.63
CA ASN A 317 -9.62 -17.90 -13.10
C ASN A 317 -9.83 -18.44 -11.68
N VAL A 318 -8.87 -19.15 -11.09
CA VAL A 318 -8.91 -19.50 -9.67
C VAL A 318 -7.88 -18.66 -8.93
N GLU A 319 -8.38 -17.81 -8.04
CA GLU A 319 -7.57 -16.86 -7.30
C GLU A 319 -7.99 -16.88 -5.83
N PHE A 320 -7.03 -16.72 -4.92
CA PHE A 320 -7.27 -16.54 -3.50
C PHE A 320 -6.67 -15.22 -3.06
N SER A 321 -7.50 -14.27 -2.63
CA SER A 321 -7.04 -12.98 -2.11
C SER A 321 -6.62 -13.14 -0.66
N VAL A 322 -5.33 -12.92 -0.39
CA VAL A 322 -4.72 -13.04 0.94
C VAL A 322 -4.88 -11.71 1.68
N LYS A 323 -5.70 -11.73 2.75
CA LYS A 323 -5.94 -10.58 3.63
C LYS A 323 -5.11 -10.64 4.92
N ASN A 324 -4.58 -11.81 5.24
CA ASN A 324 -3.77 -12.03 6.43
C ASN A 324 -2.87 -13.26 6.31
N VAL A 325 -1.77 -13.28 7.08
CA VAL A 325 -0.87 -14.43 7.15
C VAL A 325 -0.39 -14.62 8.59
N GLN A 326 -0.64 -15.79 9.17
CA GLN A 326 -0.35 -16.08 10.57
C GLN A 326 0.49 -17.34 10.72
N ILE A 327 1.41 -17.34 11.69
CA ILE A 327 2.22 -18.52 12.04
C ILE A 327 1.71 -19.15 13.33
N ARG A 328 1.44 -20.46 13.31
CA ARG A 328 0.99 -21.23 14.48
C ARG A 328 1.61 -22.63 14.46
N GLY A 329 2.38 -22.95 15.49
CA GLY A 329 3.01 -24.29 15.62
C GLY A 329 3.98 -24.64 14.49
N GLY A 330 4.53 -23.64 13.80
CA GLY A 330 5.42 -23.79 12.63
C GLY A 330 4.70 -23.82 11.28
N TYR A 331 3.36 -23.82 11.27
CA TYR A 331 2.57 -23.75 10.04
C TYR A 331 2.23 -22.30 9.70
N ILE A 332 2.29 -21.95 8.41
CA ILE A 332 1.87 -20.63 7.92
C ILE A 332 0.51 -20.73 7.26
N LEU A 333 -0.46 -20.03 7.86
CA LEU A 333 -1.83 -19.98 7.40
C LEU A 333 -2.09 -18.66 6.66
N HIS A 334 -2.40 -18.75 5.37
CA HIS A 334 -2.83 -17.62 4.56
C HIS A 334 -4.35 -17.50 4.66
N ILE A 335 -4.86 -16.41 5.22
CA ILE A 335 -6.29 -16.20 5.48
C ILE A 335 -6.82 -15.19 4.46
N GLY A 336 -7.97 -15.51 3.88
CA GLY A 336 -8.43 -14.78 2.72
C GLY A 336 -9.70 -15.35 2.11
N THR A 337 -10.05 -14.86 0.93
CA THR A 337 -11.27 -15.24 0.21
C THR A 337 -10.91 -15.86 -1.14
N VAL A 338 -11.56 -16.98 -1.48
CA VAL A 338 -11.38 -17.66 -2.77
C VAL A 338 -12.32 -17.12 -3.83
N GLU A 339 -11.85 -17.07 -5.07
CA GLU A 339 -12.62 -16.95 -6.30
C GLU A 339 -12.32 -18.13 -7.21
N GLY A 340 -13.35 -18.86 -7.62
CA GLY A 340 -13.21 -20.14 -8.30
C GLY A 340 -13.34 -21.32 -7.33
N ILE A 341 -12.72 -22.45 -7.67
CA ILE A 341 -12.67 -23.64 -6.82
C ILE A 341 -11.20 -23.95 -6.58
N LEU A 342 -10.76 -23.83 -5.33
CA LEU A 342 -9.42 -24.18 -4.90
C LEU A 342 -9.50 -25.49 -4.14
N CYS A 343 -8.67 -26.46 -4.52
CA CYS A 343 -8.62 -27.80 -3.94
C CYS A 343 -7.30 -28.03 -3.22
N GLU A 344 -7.31 -28.96 -2.26
CA GLU A 344 -6.07 -29.57 -1.78
C GLU A 344 -5.29 -30.18 -2.95
N GLY A 345 -3.98 -29.97 -2.95
CA GLY A 345 -3.06 -30.48 -3.96
C GLY A 345 -2.87 -29.58 -5.19
N ASP A 346 -3.67 -28.51 -5.33
CA ASP A 346 -3.48 -27.51 -6.38
C ASP A 346 -2.13 -26.80 -6.24
N GLU A 347 -1.51 -26.45 -7.37
CA GLU A 347 -0.35 -25.57 -7.41
C GLU A 347 -0.80 -24.13 -7.59
N VAL A 348 -0.20 -23.21 -6.85
CA VAL A 348 -0.51 -21.78 -6.86
C VAL A 348 0.76 -20.94 -7.01
N SER A 349 0.70 -19.92 -7.85
CA SER A 349 1.67 -18.84 -7.95
C SER A 349 1.35 -17.77 -6.91
N LEU A 350 2.35 -17.36 -6.14
CA LEU A 350 2.25 -16.44 -5.02
C LEU A 350 2.62 -15.02 -5.47
N HIS A 351 1.72 -14.08 -5.24
CA HIS A 351 1.91 -12.68 -5.62
C HIS A 351 1.64 -11.77 -4.42
N LEU A 352 2.70 -11.43 -3.69
CA LEU A 352 2.63 -10.48 -2.58
C LEU A 352 2.50 -9.03 -3.06
N ASP A 353 1.87 -8.17 -2.26
CA ASP A 353 1.87 -6.73 -2.50
C ASP A 353 3.27 -6.15 -2.20
N THR A 354 4.08 -6.05 -3.26
CA THR A 354 5.48 -5.62 -3.18
C THR A 354 5.62 -4.16 -2.74
N SER A 355 4.64 -3.30 -3.07
CA SER A 355 4.63 -1.90 -2.66
C SER A 355 4.42 -1.78 -1.15
N ARG A 356 3.44 -2.53 -0.60
CA ARG A 356 3.21 -2.61 0.84
C ARG A 356 4.41 -3.25 1.57
N ARG A 357 4.92 -4.38 1.05
CA ARG A 357 6.09 -5.08 1.62
C ARG A 357 7.30 -4.16 1.72
N ARG A 358 7.58 -3.37 0.68
CA ARG A 358 8.70 -2.40 0.68
C ARG A 358 8.57 -1.44 1.86
N LEU A 359 7.41 -0.82 2.06
CA LEU A 359 7.19 0.13 3.16
C LEU A 359 7.34 -0.52 4.54
N VAL A 360 6.85 -1.75 4.70
CA VAL A 360 7.07 -2.54 5.93
C VAL A 360 8.57 -2.78 6.16
N MET A 361 9.35 -3.11 5.12
CA MET A 361 10.81 -3.25 5.22
C MET A 361 11.52 -1.93 5.58
N ASN A 362 11.04 -0.77 5.09
CA ASN A 362 11.54 0.55 5.54
C ASN A 362 11.40 0.70 7.03
N ASN A 363 10.20 0.51 7.54
CA ASN A 363 9.88 0.68 8.96
C ASN A 363 10.58 -0.39 9.81
N HIS A 364 10.81 -1.60 9.29
CA HIS A 364 11.54 -2.63 10.03
C HIS A 364 13.02 -2.26 10.17
N THR A 365 13.67 -1.91 9.06
CA THR A 365 15.07 -1.48 9.07
C THR A 365 15.22 -0.19 9.89
N GLY A 366 14.28 0.74 9.78
CA GLY A 366 14.19 1.95 10.60
C GLY A 366 14.03 1.66 12.09
N THR A 367 13.38 0.56 12.46
CA THR A 367 13.26 0.13 13.87
C THR A 367 14.63 -0.26 14.44
N HIS A 368 15.44 -1.01 13.68
CA HIS A 368 16.81 -1.37 14.07
C HIS A 368 17.74 -0.16 14.18
N VAL A 369 17.57 0.81 13.27
CA VAL A 369 18.27 2.10 13.31
C VAL A 369 17.87 2.90 14.55
N LEU A 370 16.57 3.00 14.84
CA LEU A 370 16.05 3.70 16.02
C LEU A 370 16.54 3.05 17.31
N ASN A 371 16.48 1.72 17.40
CA ASN A 371 16.98 0.97 18.54
C ASN A 371 18.46 1.31 18.77
N PHE A 372 19.27 1.27 17.70
CA PHE A 372 20.68 1.68 17.75
C PHE A 372 20.89 3.10 18.28
N ALA A 373 20.17 4.07 17.72
CA ALA A 373 20.24 5.47 18.13
C ALA A 373 19.82 5.68 19.59
N LEU A 374 18.74 5.04 20.06
CA LEU A 374 18.26 5.15 21.44
C LEU A 374 19.32 4.72 22.45
N ARG A 375 20.02 3.61 22.21
CA ARG A 375 21.11 3.18 23.10
C ARG A 375 22.30 4.14 23.09
N THR A 376 22.58 4.74 21.93
CA THR A 376 23.66 5.73 21.81
C THR A 376 23.36 6.97 22.66
N VAL A 377 22.09 7.39 22.70
CA VAL A 377 21.64 8.60 23.42
C VAL A 377 21.35 8.34 24.90
N LEU A 378 20.70 7.22 25.21
CA LEU A 378 20.18 6.90 26.55
C LEU A 378 21.06 5.90 27.33
N GLY A 379 22.01 5.24 26.67
CA GLY A 379 22.83 4.19 27.25
C GLY A 379 22.21 2.80 27.14
N THR A 380 22.82 1.83 27.83
CA THR A 380 22.50 0.39 27.72
C THR A 380 21.23 -0.04 28.45
N GLU A 381 20.56 0.86 29.18
CA GLU A 381 19.32 0.54 29.93
C GLU A 381 18.05 0.70 29.08
N ALA A 382 18.18 1.16 27.82
CA ALA A 382 17.07 1.32 26.89
C ALA A 382 16.82 0.01 26.12
N ASP A 383 16.02 -0.88 26.70
CA ASP A 383 15.67 -2.18 26.14
C ASP A 383 14.27 -2.18 25.53
N GLN A 384 14.10 -2.93 24.45
CA GLN A 384 12.81 -3.11 23.79
C GLN A 384 11.81 -3.85 24.71
N LYS A 385 10.57 -3.35 24.72
CA LYS A 385 9.40 -3.94 25.40
C LYS A 385 8.23 -4.22 24.47
N GLY A 386 8.26 -3.68 23.26
CA GLY A 386 7.24 -3.91 22.24
C GLY A 386 7.63 -3.25 20.94
N SER A 387 7.14 -3.81 19.84
CA SER A 387 7.32 -3.24 18.51
C SER A 387 6.07 -3.44 17.67
N LEU A 388 5.81 -2.51 16.77
CA LEU A 388 4.90 -2.66 15.65
C LEU A 388 5.57 -2.05 14.42
N VAL A 389 5.67 -2.84 13.36
CA VAL A 389 6.17 -2.42 12.06
C VAL A 389 5.04 -2.60 11.05
N ALA A 390 4.47 -1.48 10.64
CA ALA A 390 3.38 -1.37 9.68
C ALA A 390 3.86 -0.59 8.43
N PRO A 391 3.14 -0.59 7.29
CA PRO A 391 3.57 0.17 6.11
C PRO A 391 3.57 1.68 6.34
N ASP A 392 2.69 2.20 7.19
CA ASP A 392 2.52 3.63 7.42
C ASP A 392 3.37 4.18 8.57
N ARG A 393 3.81 3.32 9.51
CA ARG A 393 4.58 3.73 10.69
C ARG A 393 5.33 2.59 11.35
N LEU A 394 6.31 2.95 12.17
CA LEU A 394 6.82 2.08 13.23
C LEU A 394 6.46 2.62 14.61
N ARG A 395 6.30 1.70 15.56
CA ARG A 395 6.08 2.00 16.97
C ARG A 395 7.05 1.17 17.79
N PHE A 396 7.82 1.82 18.63
CA PHE A 396 8.86 1.19 19.43
C PHE A 396 8.65 1.52 20.90
N ASP A 397 8.43 0.48 21.71
CA ASP A 397 8.23 0.60 23.14
C ASP A 397 9.52 0.16 23.83
N PHE A 398 10.03 0.97 24.75
CA PHE A 398 11.33 0.74 25.39
C PHE A 398 11.35 1.19 26.85
N THR A 399 12.30 0.68 27.61
CA THR A 399 12.51 1.09 29.00
C THR A 399 13.22 2.44 29.08
N ASN A 400 12.68 3.34 29.88
CA ASN A 400 13.36 4.58 30.25
C ASN A 400 12.82 5.11 31.59
N LYS A 401 13.70 5.68 32.43
CA LYS A 401 13.36 6.14 33.79
C LYS A 401 12.35 7.29 33.78
N GLY A 402 12.33 8.09 32.72
CA GLY A 402 11.44 9.24 32.56
C GLY A 402 11.13 9.54 31.10
N ALA A 403 10.42 10.65 30.87
CA ALA A 403 10.25 11.20 29.52
C ALA A 403 11.61 11.60 28.95
N MET A 404 11.77 11.42 27.63
CA MET A 404 12.94 11.96 26.94
C MET A 404 12.85 13.49 26.93
N SER A 405 13.98 14.17 27.14
CA SER A 405 14.04 15.61 26.88
C SER A 405 13.93 15.90 25.38
N VAL A 406 13.56 17.12 25.02
CA VAL A 406 13.48 17.55 23.61
C VAL A 406 14.84 17.36 22.92
N GLU A 407 15.93 17.61 23.62
CA GLU A 407 17.30 17.39 23.13
C GLU A 407 17.60 15.92 22.90
N GLN A 408 17.13 15.03 23.78
CA GLN A 408 17.32 13.58 23.62
C GLN A 408 16.52 13.02 22.45
N VAL A 409 15.27 13.48 22.27
CA VAL A 409 14.45 13.10 21.10
C VAL A 409 15.13 13.56 19.82
N LYS A 410 15.56 14.83 19.76
CA LYS A 410 16.30 15.38 18.63
C LYS A 410 17.60 14.63 18.36
N ALA A 411 18.40 14.33 19.39
CA ALA A 411 19.63 13.58 19.24
C ALA A 411 19.37 12.17 18.67
N THR A 412 18.30 11.51 19.13
CA THR A 412 17.91 10.17 18.65
C THR A 412 17.55 10.21 17.17
N GLU A 413 16.77 11.20 16.74
CA GLU A 413 16.43 11.40 15.33
C GLU A 413 17.68 11.71 14.48
N VAL A 414 18.58 12.58 14.96
CA VAL A 414 19.84 12.90 14.28
C VAL A 414 20.73 11.67 14.12
N HIS A 415 20.89 10.87 15.17
CA HIS A 415 21.67 9.64 15.11
C HIS A 415 21.03 8.60 14.18
N SER A 416 19.70 8.51 14.15
CA SER A 416 18.98 7.61 13.26
C SER A 416 19.24 8.00 11.80
N ASN A 417 19.05 9.27 11.45
CA ASN A 417 19.32 9.78 10.10
C ASN A 417 20.81 9.64 9.73
N ALA A 418 21.74 9.83 10.67
CA ALA A 418 23.17 9.64 10.39
C ALA A 418 23.53 8.18 10.01
N VAL A 419 22.84 7.18 10.59
CA VAL A 419 23.03 5.77 10.18
C VAL A 419 22.45 5.52 8.79
N ILE A 420 21.27 6.08 8.51
CA ILE A 420 20.61 5.99 7.21
C ILE A 420 21.48 6.64 6.12
N ASP A 421 22.04 7.82 6.38
CA ASP A 421 22.83 8.59 5.42
C ASP A 421 24.16 7.94 5.06
N LYS A 422 24.76 7.16 5.96
CA LYS A 422 25.93 6.34 5.61
C LYS A 422 25.60 5.26 4.57
N ASN A 423 24.32 4.91 4.43
CA ASN A 423 23.80 3.95 3.48
C ASN A 423 24.50 2.58 3.55
N GLU A 424 25.01 2.16 4.70
CA GLU A 424 25.79 0.91 4.79
C GLU A 424 24.94 -0.35 4.51
N PRO A 425 25.55 -1.45 4.02
CA PRO A 425 24.81 -2.68 3.72
C PRO A 425 24.18 -3.30 4.98
N VAL A 426 23.00 -3.88 4.84
CA VAL A 426 22.34 -4.66 5.88
C VAL A 426 22.60 -6.14 5.62
N TYR A 427 23.28 -6.78 6.57
CA TYR A 427 23.63 -8.19 6.50
C TYR A 427 22.63 -9.00 7.32
N ALA A 428 22.28 -10.19 6.84
CA ALA A 428 21.48 -11.15 7.56
C ALA A 428 22.04 -12.56 7.37
N LYS A 429 22.20 -13.30 8.45
CA LYS A 429 22.80 -14.65 8.43
C LYS A 429 22.22 -15.52 9.55
N GLU A 430 22.05 -16.80 9.28
CA GLU A 430 21.85 -17.80 10.33
C GLU A 430 23.18 -18.10 11.04
N ALA A 431 23.14 -18.11 12.36
CA ALA A 431 24.28 -18.28 13.24
C ALA A 431 23.93 -19.27 14.36
N SER A 432 24.95 -19.93 14.94
CA SER A 432 24.74 -20.70 16.16
C SER A 432 24.27 -19.78 17.28
N LEU A 433 23.21 -20.17 17.98
CA LEU A 433 22.65 -19.37 19.08
C LEU A 433 23.70 -19.06 20.16
N ALA A 434 24.60 -20.01 20.45
CA ALA A 434 25.66 -19.82 21.45
C ALA A 434 26.68 -18.77 21.03
N VAL A 435 27.16 -18.82 19.78
CA VAL A 435 28.13 -17.85 19.24
C VAL A 435 27.48 -16.47 19.12
N ALA A 436 26.27 -16.41 18.57
CA ALA A 436 25.59 -15.15 18.34
C ALA A 436 25.29 -14.42 19.66
N LYS A 437 24.83 -15.13 20.72
CA LYS A 437 24.63 -14.55 22.06
C LYS A 437 25.90 -13.98 22.70
N ALA A 438 27.08 -14.43 22.28
CA ALA A 438 28.34 -13.92 22.80
C ALA A 438 28.76 -12.59 22.15
N ILE A 439 28.15 -12.21 21.00
CA ILE A 439 28.46 -10.96 20.29
C ILE A 439 28.16 -9.76 21.19
N GLN A 440 29.18 -8.98 21.53
CA GLN A 440 29.01 -7.74 22.28
C GLN A 440 28.14 -6.76 21.49
N GLY A 441 27.20 -6.13 22.19
CA GLY A 441 26.31 -5.16 21.56
C GLY A 441 25.05 -5.76 20.93
N LEU A 442 25.02 -7.09 20.72
CA LEU A 442 23.84 -7.81 20.27
C LEU A 442 22.63 -7.47 21.13
N ARG A 443 21.51 -7.22 20.45
CA ARG A 443 20.21 -7.03 21.09
C ARG A 443 19.29 -8.19 20.78
N ALA A 444 18.60 -8.62 21.82
CA ALA A 444 17.56 -9.61 21.75
C ALA A 444 16.54 -9.27 22.85
N VAL A 445 15.31 -9.72 22.67
CA VAL A 445 14.31 -9.67 23.74
C VAL A 445 14.57 -10.88 24.63
N PHE A 446 15.25 -10.67 25.77
CA PHE A 446 15.74 -11.76 26.63
C PHE A 446 14.65 -12.71 27.16
N GLU A 447 13.40 -12.28 27.19
CA GLU A 447 12.25 -13.09 27.61
C GLU A 447 11.70 -13.99 26.48
N GLU A 448 12.20 -13.84 25.24
CA GLU A 448 11.82 -14.67 24.10
C GLU A 448 12.72 -15.90 23.94
N THR A 449 12.11 -16.97 23.41
CA THR A 449 12.85 -18.18 23.02
C THR A 449 13.23 -18.08 21.55
N TYR A 450 14.53 -18.12 21.26
CA TYR A 450 15.07 -18.10 19.91
C TYR A 450 15.44 -19.53 19.46
N PRO A 451 15.22 -19.89 18.18
CA PRO A 451 15.67 -21.16 17.62
C PRO A 451 17.21 -21.22 17.54
N ASP A 452 17.75 -22.42 17.37
CA ASP A 452 19.16 -22.66 17.00
C ASP A 452 19.17 -23.53 15.72
N PRO A 453 19.66 -23.03 14.58
CA PRO A 453 20.30 -21.72 14.38
C PRO A 453 19.35 -20.53 14.52
N VAL A 454 19.91 -19.36 14.86
CA VAL A 454 19.20 -18.08 14.99
C VAL A 454 19.59 -17.14 13.86
N ARG A 455 18.63 -16.36 13.35
CA ARG A 455 18.92 -15.33 12.34
C ARG A 455 19.37 -14.02 13.00
N VAL A 456 20.56 -13.58 12.65
CA VAL A 456 21.18 -12.33 13.10
C VAL A 456 21.14 -11.31 11.96
N VAL A 457 20.75 -10.08 12.27
CA VAL A 457 20.77 -8.94 11.35
C VAL A 457 21.77 -7.91 11.86
N SER A 458 22.58 -7.34 10.96
CA SER A 458 23.60 -6.34 11.28
C SER A 458 23.68 -5.24 10.23
N ILE A 459 23.90 -3.98 10.62
CA ILE A 459 24.00 -2.85 9.70
C ILE A 459 25.47 -2.42 9.54
N GLY A 460 26.05 -2.65 8.36
CA GLY A 460 27.38 -2.18 7.97
C GLY A 460 28.54 -3.12 8.32
N ILE A 461 28.39 -3.96 9.35
CA ILE A 461 29.38 -4.99 9.70
C ILE A 461 28.80 -6.37 9.35
N PRO A 462 29.46 -7.17 8.48
CA PRO A 462 29.06 -8.54 8.19
C PRO A 462 28.94 -9.39 9.46
N VAL A 463 27.93 -10.26 9.52
CA VAL A 463 27.68 -11.13 10.69
C VAL A 463 28.86 -12.08 10.92
N GLU A 464 29.49 -12.56 9.85
CA GLU A 464 30.66 -13.44 9.89
C GLU A 464 31.81 -12.81 10.68
N LYS A 465 32.05 -11.51 10.50
CA LYS A 465 33.12 -10.80 11.23
C LYS A 465 32.80 -10.65 12.71
N LEU A 466 31.51 -10.53 13.06
CA LEU A 466 31.08 -10.48 14.45
C LEU A 466 31.17 -11.86 15.12
N GLU A 467 31.00 -12.94 14.36
CA GLU A 467 31.20 -14.31 14.86
C GLU A 467 32.68 -14.69 15.04
N GLU A 468 33.57 -14.14 14.21
CA GLU A 468 35.03 -14.36 14.32
C GLU A 468 35.61 -13.73 15.60
N ASP A 469 35.07 -12.58 16.03
CA ASP A 469 35.46 -11.89 17.28
C ASP A 469 34.23 -11.40 18.06
N PRO A 470 33.46 -12.31 18.70
CA PRO A 470 32.22 -11.97 19.38
C PRO A 470 32.46 -11.08 20.61
N TYR A 471 33.65 -11.14 21.21
CA TYR A 471 34.00 -10.32 22.37
C TYR A 471 34.60 -8.96 22.00
N GLY A 472 34.80 -8.69 20.71
CA GLY A 472 35.34 -7.44 20.19
C GLY A 472 34.35 -6.27 20.27
N PRO A 473 34.83 -5.02 20.10
CA PRO A 473 33.99 -3.83 20.23
C PRO A 473 33.07 -3.58 19.03
N ALA A 474 33.24 -4.33 17.93
CA ALA A 474 32.57 -4.09 16.66
C ALA A 474 31.05 -4.06 16.78
N GLY A 475 30.45 -5.02 17.48
CA GLY A 475 29.00 -5.11 17.64
C GLY A 475 28.39 -4.00 18.52
N ASN A 476 29.18 -3.32 19.36
CA ASN A 476 28.71 -2.13 20.10
C ASN A 476 28.62 -0.88 19.21
N ASN A 477 29.34 -0.87 18.08
CA ASN A 477 29.41 0.27 17.15
C ASN A 477 28.45 0.14 15.97
N THR A 478 27.61 -0.89 15.95
CA THR A 478 26.60 -1.13 14.93
C THR A 478 25.27 -1.59 15.55
N SER A 479 24.19 -1.50 14.77
CA SER A 479 22.96 -2.24 15.05
C SER A 479 23.20 -3.71 14.72
N VAL A 480 23.14 -4.59 15.72
CA VAL A 480 23.18 -6.04 15.56
C VAL A 480 22.14 -6.70 16.48
N GLU A 481 21.21 -7.47 15.89
CA GLU A 481 20.03 -7.97 16.60
C GLU A 481 19.60 -9.36 16.11
N PHE A 482 18.93 -10.13 16.97
CA PHE A 482 18.17 -11.30 16.53
C PHE A 482 16.89 -10.86 15.84
N CYS A 483 16.74 -11.19 14.56
CA CYS A 483 15.55 -10.80 13.80
C CYS A 483 15.22 -11.77 12.65
N GLY A 484 14.00 -12.30 12.69
CA GLY A 484 13.40 -13.09 11.62
C GLY A 484 12.67 -12.26 10.56
N GLY A 485 12.70 -10.93 10.67
CA GLY A 485 12.00 -9.99 9.79
C GLY A 485 12.56 -9.87 8.38
N THR A 486 11.78 -9.24 7.49
CA THR A 486 12.26 -8.78 6.18
C THR A 486 12.87 -7.39 6.31
N HIS A 487 14.06 -7.19 5.75
CA HIS A 487 14.82 -5.93 5.83
C HIS A 487 15.26 -5.42 4.47
N LEU A 488 15.49 -4.12 4.39
CA LEU A 488 16.20 -3.51 3.28
C LEU A 488 17.64 -4.02 3.23
N HIS A 489 18.27 -4.00 2.05
CA HIS A 489 19.66 -4.40 1.84
C HIS A 489 20.67 -3.28 2.16
N ARG A 490 20.20 -2.05 2.30
CA ARG A 490 21.03 -0.91 2.74
C ARG A 490 20.25 0.01 3.66
N ALA A 491 20.94 0.64 4.61
CA ALA A 491 20.34 1.55 5.57
C ALA A 491 19.71 2.80 4.90
N GLY A 492 20.31 3.30 3.82
CA GLY A 492 19.84 4.50 3.13
C GLY A 492 18.54 4.30 2.36
N HIS A 493 18.20 3.04 2.03
CA HIS A 493 16.93 2.70 1.39
C HIS A 493 15.72 2.95 2.32
N VAL A 494 15.93 3.21 3.62
CA VAL A 494 14.88 3.64 4.56
C VAL A 494 14.26 4.97 4.10
N GLY A 495 15.07 5.84 3.48
CA GLY A 495 14.68 7.21 3.14
C GLY A 495 14.65 8.11 4.37
N LYS A 496 13.83 9.17 4.33
CA LYS A 496 13.69 10.09 5.46
C LYS A 496 13.18 9.35 6.71
N PHE A 497 13.66 9.73 7.88
CA PHE A 497 13.19 9.21 9.17
C PHE A 497 12.83 10.37 10.10
N VAL A 498 11.62 10.32 10.66
CA VAL A 498 11.12 11.36 11.58
C VAL A 498 10.41 10.72 12.77
N ILE A 499 10.70 11.21 13.98
CA ILE A 499 9.97 10.86 15.20
C ILE A 499 8.71 11.72 15.27
N ALA A 500 7.55 11.09 15.13
CA ALA A 500 6.26 11.76 15.17
C ALA A 500 5.79 12.04 16.60
N SER A 501 6.06 11.13 17.53
CA SER A 501 5.70 11.32 18.93
C SER A 501 6.57 10.50 19.88
N GLU A 502 6.65 10.98 21.13
CA GLU A 502 7.24 10.30 22.28
C GLU A 502 6.27 10.42 23.46
N GLU A 503 5.87 9.29 24.05
CA GLU A 503 4.85 9.28 25.11
C GLU A 503 5.07 8.19 26.17
N ALA A 504 4.45 8.36 27.34
CA ALA A 504 4.45 7.33 28.39
C ALA A 504 3.32 6.33 28.14
N ILE A 505 3.62 5.04 28.17
CA ILE A 505 2.59 3.99 28.17
C ILE A 505 2.34 3.46 29.58
N ALA A 506 3.42 3.25 30.33
CA ALA A 506 3.40 2.72 31.68
C ALA A 506 4.59 3.25 32.49
N LYS A 507 4.60 3.00 33.80
CA LYS A 507 5.72 3.40 34.66
C LYS A 507 7.02 2.74 34.16
N GLY A 508 7.98 3.56 33.73
CA GLY A 508 9.27 3.10 33.23
C GLY A 508 9.28 2.63 31.77
N ILE A 509 8.17 2.76 31.03
CA ILE A 509 8.05 2.36 29.63
C ILE A 509 7.58 3.55 28.79
N ARG A 510 8.35 3.84 27.74
CA ARG A 510 8.10 4.92 26.78
C ARG A 510 7.81 4.33 25.40
N ARG A 511 7.09 5.10 24.60
CA ARG A 511 6.77 4.80 23.20
C ARG A 511 7.33 5.88 22.31
N ILE A 512 7.99 5.47 21.24
CA ILE A 512 8.21 6.32 20.07
C ILE A 512 7.34 5.82 18.93
N VAL A 513 6.66 6.74 18.26
CA VAL A 513 6.11 6.51 16.93
C VAL A 513 7.00 7.26 15.94
N ALA A 514 7.52 6.57 14.94
CA ALA A 514 8.31 7.18 13.89
C ALA A 514 7.78 6.80 12.51
N LEU A 515 8.09 7.64 11.53
CA LEU A 515 7.68 7.52 10.14
C LEU A 515 8.93 7.42 9.29
N THR A 516 8.85 6.63 8.21
CA THR A 516 9.94 6.48 7.24
C THR A 516 9.49 6.76 5.82
N GLY A 517 10.43 7.04 4.92
CA GLY A 517 10.20 7.14 3.48
C GLY A 517 9.10 8.16 3.10
N PRO A 518 8.10 7.77 2.30
CA PRO A 518 7.02 8.67 1.88
C PRO A 518 6.21 9.26 3.04
N GLU A 519 5.91 8.49 4.08
CA GLU A 519 5.11 8.98 5.22
C GLU A 519 5.87 10.00 6.06
N ALA A 520 7.19 9.85 6.19
CA ALA A 520 8.03 10.87 6.79
C ALA A 520 8.02 12.18 5.99
N SER A 521 8.11 12.10 4.66
CA SER A 521 8.00 13.28 3.79
C SER A 521 6.64 13.97 3.92
N LYS A 522 5.54 13.19 3.88
CA LYS A 522 4.18 13.71 4.06
C LYS A 522 3.99 14.39 5.41
N ALA A 523 4.54 13.82 6.49
CA ALA A 523 4.46 14.41 7.82
C ALA A 523 5.21 15.75 7.92
N LEU A 524 6.41 15.85 7.33
CA LEU A 524 7.16 17.09 7.27
C LEU A 524 6.42 18.17 6.45
N ASP A 525 5.89 17.80 5.28
CA ASP A 525 5.10 18.72 4.45
C ASP A 525 3.82 19.17 5.16
N GLY A 526 3.16 18.25 5.88
CA GLY A 526 1.99 18.53 6.71
C GLY A 526 2.30 19.49 7.85
N ALA A 527 3.41 19.28 8.56
CA ALA A 527 3.88 20.17 9.62
C ALA A 527 4.18 21.57 9.08
N LEU A 528 4.85 21.67 7.93
CA LEU A 528 5.12 22.94 7.25
C LEU A 528 3.82 23.68 6.88
N LYS A 529 2.81 22.96 6.36
CA LYS A 529 1.48 23.54 6.06
C LYS A 529 0.77 24.02 7.33
N GLN A 530 0.84 23.26 8.44
CA GLN A 530 0.24 23.67 9.71
C GLN A 530 0.87 24.95 10.27
N VAL A 531 2.20 25.07 10.22
CA VAL A 531 2.88 26.30 10.66
C VAL A 531 2.44 27.50 9.81
N LYS A 532 2.30 27.33 8.48
CA LYS A 532 1.76 28.37 7.60
C LYS A 532 0.32 28.76 7.97
N ALA A 533 -0.52 27.79 8.33
CA ALA A 533 -1.91 28.06 8.72
C ALA A 533 -2.02 28.78 10.07
N LEU A 534 -1.16 28.43 11.05
CA LEU A 534 -1.17 29.01 12.39
C LEU A 534 -0.58 30.44 12.44
N SER A 535 0.34 30.75 11.53
CA SER A 535 1.08 32.02 11.52
C SER A 535 1.09 32.66 10.14
N ALA A 536 -0.09 32.82 9.53
CA ALA A 536 -0.26 33.27 8.15
C ALA A 536 0.39 34.64 7.84
N GLU A 537 0.47 35.54 8.83
CA GLU A 537 1.07 36.87 8.69
C GLU A 537 2.55 36.94 9.12
N THR A 538 3.14 35.81 9.51
CA THR A 538 4.55 35.77 9.88
C THR A 538 5.37 35.42 8.65
N SER A 539 6.21 36.37 8.21
CA SER A 539 7.24 36.08 7.24
C SER A 539 8.15 34.99 7.78
N ALA A 540 8.14 33.83 7.13
CA ALA A 540 8.93 32.68 7.53
C ALA A 540 9.61 32.10 6.30
N MET A 541 10.91 31.82 6.42
CA MET A 541 11.63 31.02 5.43
C MET A 541 11.98 29.70 6.07
N PHE A 542 11.38 28.63 5.55
CA PHE A 542 11.75 27.27 5.91
C PHE A 542 12.76 26.79 4.88
N PHE A 543 13.96 26.49 5.36
CA PHE A 543 15.01 25.91 4.56
C PHE A 543 15.05 24.42 4.86
N SER A 544 14.73 23.61 3.86
CA SER A 544 15.12 22.21 3.82
C SER A 544 16.34 22.09 2.93
N VAL A 545 17.42 21.55 3.46
CA VAL A 545 18.65 21.30 2.69
C VAL A 545 18.66 19.83 2.32
N ASP A 546 18.52 19.56 1.01
CA ASP A 546 18.78 18.25 0.44
C ASP A 546 20.21 18.25 -0.11
N SER A 547 21.13 17.78 0.73
CA SER A 547 22.56 17.73 0.44
C SER A 547 22.88 16.84 -0.76
N GLU A 548 22.03 15.83 -1.04
CA GLU A 548 22.26 14.82 -2.07
C GLU A 548 21.76 15.28 -3.43
N ALA A 549 20.55 15.85 -3.47
CA ALA A 549 20.05 16.48 -4.69
C ALA A 549 20.77 17.80 -5.01
N LYS A 550 21.66 18.27 -4.12
CA LYS A 550 22.27 19.62 -4.14
C LYS A 550 21.20 20.72 -4.26
N LYS A 551 20.05 20.51 -3.63
CA LYS A 551 18.90 21.41 -3.69
C LYS A 551 18.67 22.01 -2.30
N ILE A 552 18.41 23.30 -2.29
CA ILE A 552 17.81 23.97 -1.15
C ILE A 552 16.36 24.18 -1.51
N VAL A 553 15.45 23.51 -0.81
CA VAL A 553 14.03 23.80 -0.91
C VAL A 553 13.76 24.91 0.10
N CYS A 554 13.64 26.12 -0.41
CA CYS A 554 13.22 27.27 0.36
C CYS A 554 11.72 27.44 0.16
N LEU A 555 10.96 27.22 1.24
CA LEU A 555 9.57 27.62 1.31
C LEU A 555 9.54 28.95 2.05
N SER A 556 9.48 30.04 1.28
CA SER A 556 9.16 31.35 1.82
C SER A 556 7.65 31.50 1.95
N ALA A 557 7.22 32.03 3.08
CA ALA A 557 5.94 32.67 3.28
C ALA A 557 6.24 34.14 3.58
N VAL A 558 5.63 35.05 2.81
CA VAL A 558 5.64 36.49 3.03
C VAL A 558 4.17 36.90 2.98
N PRO A 559 3.69 37.76 3.90
CA PRO A 559 2.29 38.22 3.94
C PRO A 559 1.78 38.75 2.60
#